data_AF-A0A1Q4WFZ6-F1
#
_entry.id   AF-A0A1Q4WFZ6-F1
#
_cell.length_a   1.000
_cell.length_b   1.000
_cell.length_c   1.000
_cell.angle_alpha   90.00
_cell.angle_beta   90.00
_cell.angle_gamma   90.00
#
_symmetry.space_group_name_H-M   'P 1'
#
loop_
_entity.id
_entity.type
_entity.pdbx_description
1 polymer ?
#
loop_
_entity_poly.entity_id
_entity_poly.type
_entity_poly.pdbx_seq_one_letter_code
_entity_poly.pdbx_strand_id
1 'polypeptide(L)'
;MVAITPAAFETAGEAERGFDGLRAAAPGLTARITHVREGIGWIWVVPGSRALPEVRSSRAYERYATCQNAFRRFVVLLSKQPPHELPEPAVPLRRTDGR
;
A
#
# COMPACT_ATOMS: atom_id res chain seq x y z
N MET A 1 10.94 -6.28 3.28
CA MET A 1 9.90 -5.45 2.64
C MET A 1 9.50 -6.10 1.31
N VAL A 2 8.20 -6.14 0.97
CA VAL A 2 7.68 -6.83 -0.23
C VAL A 2 7.07 -5.85 -1.24
N ALA A 3 6.55 -4.72 -0.75
CA ALA A 3 5.84 -3.72 -1.53
C ALA A 3 6.08 -2.33 -0.94
N ILE A 4 5.91 -1.30 -1.78
CA ILE A 4 5.98 0.12 -1.39
C ILE A 4 4.96 0.92 -2.20
N THR A 5 4.33 1.90 -1.57
CA THR A 5 3.54 2.92 -2.26
C THR A 5 4.43 4.14 -2.58
N PRO A 6 4.36 4.72 -3.78
CA PRO A 6 5.07 5.96 -4.09
C PRO A 6 4.34 7.21 -3.56
N ALA A 7 3.12 7.07 -3.02
CA ALA A 7 2.42 8.17 -2.40
C ALA A 7 3.18 8.66 -1.16
N ALA A 8 3.32 9.98 -1.06
CA ALA A 8 3.77 10.63 0.17
C ALA A 8 2.54 10.96 1.01
N PHE A 9 2.63 10.70 2.32
CA PHE A 9 1.59 11.03 3.29
C PHE A 9 2.18 12.00 4.30
N GLU A 10 1.40 12.99 4.70
CA GLU A 10 1.86 14.04 5.63
C GLU A 10 1.80 13.52 7.08
N THR A 11 0.93 12.55 7.34
CA THR A 11 0.74 11.96 8.68
C THR A 11 0.70 10.43 8.64
N ALA A 12 1.03 9.80 9.76
CA ALA A 12 0.91 8.34 9.92
C ALA A 12 -0.55 7.87 9.72
N GLY A 13 -1.53 8.61 10.26
CA GLY A 13 -2.95 8.26 10.12
C GLY A 13 -3.46 8.31 8.67
N GLU A 14 -2.87 9.16 7.82
CA GLU A 14 -3.17 9.12 6.38
C GLU A 14 -2.60 7.87 5.70
N ALA A 15 -1.37 7.50 6.04
CA ALA A 15 -0.74 6.28 5.52
C ALA A 15 -1.52 5.02 5.97
N GLU A 16 -1.97 4.99 7.23
CA GLU A 16 -2.79 3.90 7.78
C GLU A 16 -4.13 3.77 7.05
N ARG A 17 -4.87 4.89 6.85
CA ARG A 17 -6.11 4.89 6.08
C ARG A 17 -5.89 4.45 4.63
N GLY A 18 -4.80 4.89 4.00
CA GLY A 18 -4.42 4.46 2.66
C GLY A 18 -4.14 2.96 2.60
N PHE A 19 -3.43 2.43 3.60
CA PHE A 19 -3.15 1.00 3.73
C PHE A 19 -4.43 0.18 3.93
N ASP A 20 -5.36 0.65 4.77
CA ASP A 20 -6.65 0.00 4.98
C ASP A 20 -7.52 -0.02 3.73
N GLY A 21 -7.51 1.08 2.95
CA GLY A 21 -8.17 1.12 1.64
C GLY A 21 -7.60 0.08 0.69
N LEU A 22 -6.26 -0.01 0.58
CA LEU A 22 -5.57 -0.99 -0.24
C LEU A 22 -5.89 -2.43 0.22
N ARG A 23 -5.93 -2.67 1.54
CA ARG A 23 -6.29 -3.95 2.15
C ARG A 23 -7.72 -4.35 1.80
N ALA A 24 -8.68 -3.44 1.91
CA ALA A 24 -10.07 -3.70 1.54
C ALA A 24 -10.22 -4.03 0.05
N ALA A 25 -9.40 -3.41 -0.81
CA ALA A 25 -9.38 -3.67 -2.25
C ALA A 25 -8.62 -4.95 -2.64
N ALA A 26 -7.90 -5.61 -1.71
CA ALA A 26 -6.97 -6.71 -2.00
C ALA A 26 -7.50 -7.80 -2.94
N PRO A 27 -8.75 -8.31 -2.80
CA PRO A 27 -9.28 -9.37 -3.67
C PRO A 27 -9.40 -8.97 -5.15
N GLY A 28 -9.55 -7.67 -5.43
CA GLY A 28 -9.70 -7.12 -6.78
C GLY A 28 -8.41 -6.56 -7.37
N LEU A 29 -7.29 -6.58 -6.64
CA LEU A 29 -6.06 -5.98 -7.13
C LEU A 29 -5.51 -6.74 -8.33
N THR A 30 -5.13 -5.99 -9.35
CA THR A 30 -4.41 -6.49 -10.51
C THR A 30 -3.09 -5.73 -10.65
N ALA A 31 -2.04 -6.43 -11.05
CA ALA A 31 -0.74 -5.82 -11.31
C ALA A 31 -0.38 -5.87 -12.79
N ARG A 32 0.21 -4.78 -13.26
CA ARG A 32 1.01 -4.74 -14.47
C ARG A 32 2.42 -5.18 -14.13
N ILE A 33 2.95 -6.17 -14.85
CA ILE A 33 4.35 -6.60 -14.71
C ILE A 33 5.14 -6.02 -15.88
N THR A 34 6.19 -5.26 -15.59
CA THR A 34 7.01 -4.58 -16.60
C THR A 34 8.49 -4.79 -16.32
N HIS A 35 9.30 -4.83 -17.38
CA HIS A 35 10.75 -4.77 -17.23
C HIS A 35 11.15 -3.39 -16.68
N VAL A 36 12.17 -3.34 -15.83
CA VAL A 36 12.76 -2.08 -15.35
C VAL A 36 13.36 -1.34 -16.55
N ARG A 37 13.07 -0.04 -16.69
CA ARG A 37 13.53 0.77 -17.84
C ARG A 37 15.05 0.97 -17.85
N GLU A 38 15.63 1.24 -16.69
CA GLU A 38 17.08 1.49 -16.51
C GLU A 38 17.64 0.48 -15.51
N GLY A 39 17.66 -0.80 -15.88
CA GLY A 39 18.14 -1.86 -15.01
C GLY A 39 17.77 -3.25 -15.49
N ILE A 40 18.03 -4.24 -14.63
CA ILE A 40 17.77 -5.64 -14.93
C ILE A 40 16.57 -6.13 -14.12
N GLY A 41 15.67 -6.86 -14.79
CA GLY A 41 14.60 -7.60 -14.15
C GLY A 41 13.24 -6.91 -14.24
N TRP A 42 12.32 -7.43 -13.44
CA TRP A 42 10.88 -7.24 -13.56
C TRP A 42 10.31 -6.67 -12.28
N ILE A 43 9.42 -5.70 -12.40
CA ILE A 43 8.65 -5.14 -11.29
C ILE A 43 7.17 -5.38 -11.55
N TRP A 44 6.41 -5.57 -10.48
CA TRP A 44 4.95 -5.57 -10.53
C TRP A 44 4.45 -4.23 -9.97
N VAL A 45 3.38 -3.71 -10.56
CA VAL A 45 2.83 -2.38 -10.28
C VAL A 45 1.31 -2.48 -10.30
N VAL A 46 0.65 -2.13 -9.19
CA VAL A 46 -0.80 -1.89 -9.17
C VAL A 46 -1.04 -0.46 -9.66
N PRO A 47 -1.76 -0.27 -10.78
CA PRO A 47 -2.06 1.06 -11.30
C PRO A 47 -2.91 1.86 -10.31
N GLY A 48 -2.56 3.12 -10.05
CA GLY A 48 -3.40 4.05 -9.32
C GLY A 48 -4.17 5.00 -10.25
N SER A 49 -5.06 5.81 -9.68
CA SER A 49 -5.98 6.70 -10.40
C SER A 49 -5.37 8.03 -10.90
N ARG A 50 -4.16 8.41 -10.44
CA ARG A 50 -3.57 9.75 -10.69
C ARG A 50 -2.18 9.70 -11.34
N ALA A 51 -2.00 8.84 -12.35
CA ALA A 51 -0.71 8.60 -13.03
C ALA A 51 0.43 8.05 -12.13
N LEU A 52 0.23 7.99 -10.81
CA LEU A 52 1.09 7.30 -9.87
C LEU A 52 0.55 5.90 -9.58
N PRO A 53 1.42 4.88 -9.49
CA PRO A 53 1.05 3.59 -8.95
C PRO A 53 0.46 3.70 -7.55
N GLU A 54 -0.52 2.86 -7.25
CA GLU A 54 -1.05 2.74 -5.89
C GLU A 54 -0.05 2.00 -4.99
N VAL A 55 0.51 0.90 -5.50
CA VAL A 55 1.55 0.12 -4.85
C VAL A 55 2.40 -0.60 -5.90
N ARG A 56 3.70 -0.80 -5.61
CA ARG A 56 4.62 -1.56 -6.46
C ARG A 56 5.51 -2.48 -5.64
N SER A 57 6.15 -3.43 -6.30
CA SER A 57 7.23 -4.23 -5.71
C SER A 57 8.32 -3.32 -5.12
N SER A 58 8.81 -3.64 -3.92
CA SER A 58 9.91 -2.89 -3.30
C SER A 58 11.27 -3.13 -3.95
N ARG A 59 11.38 -4.10 -4.87
CA ARG A 59 12.60 -4.43 -5.62
C ARG A 59 12.24 -5.01 -6.99
N ALA A 60 13.22 -5.00 -7.89
CA ALA A 60 13.15 -5.78 -9.13
C ALA A 60 13.42 -7.26 -8.87
N TYR A 61 12.79 -8.12 -9.66
CA TYR A 61 12.99 -9.57 -9.67
C TYR A 61 13.63 -10.00 -10.97
N GLU A 62 14.64 -10.84 -10.92
CA GLU A 62 15.37 -11.31 -12.10
C GLU A 62 14.45 -11.95 -13.16
N ARG A 63 13.45 -12.73 -12.74
CA ARG A 63 12.55 -13.47 -13.62
C ARG A 63 11.10 -13.00 -13.52
N TYR A 64 10.42 -12.94 -14.67
CA TYR A 64 9.00 -12.59 -14.76
C TYR A 64 8.12 -13.45 -13.85
N ALA A 65 8.29 -14.78 -13.89
CA ALA A 65 7.50 -15.71 -13.07
C ALA A 65 7.72 -15.48 -11.56
N THR A 66 8.95 -15.16 -11.15
CA THR A 66 9.25 -14.81 -9.75
C THR A 66 8.55 -13.50 -9.37
N CYS A 67 8.55 -12.50 -10.25
CA CYS A 67 7.84 -11.24 -10.06
C CYS A 67 6.32 -11.47 -9.91
N GLN A 68 5.74 -12.29 -10.77
CA GLN A 68 4.32 -12.66 -10.73
C GLN A 68 3.95 -13.38 -9.42
N ASN A 69 4.77 -14.34 -8.99
CA ASN A 69 4.54 -15.05 -7.73
C ASN A 69 4.70 -14.14 -6.51
N ALA A 70 5.61 -13.16 -6.57
CA ALA A 70 5.74 -12.16 -5.52
C ALA A 70 4.48 -11.30 -5.39
N PHE A 71 3.86 -10.90 -6.51
CA PHE A 71 2.57 -10.21 -6.49
C PHE A 71 1.45 -11.06 -5.88
N ARG A 72 1.32 -12.33 -6.30
CA ARG A 72 0.32 -13.25 -5.71
C ARG A 72 0.50 -13.38 -4.20
N ARG A 73 1.75 -13.51 -3.74
CA ARG A 73 2.07 -13.59 -2.31
C ARG A 73 1.73 -12.29 -1.58
N PHE A 74 1.98 -11.13 -2.20
CA PHE A 74 1.61 -9.83 -1.64
C PHE A 74 0.10 -9.73 -1.40
N VAL A 75 -0.74 -10.09 -2.37
CA VAL A 75 -2.21 -10.07 -2.22
C VAL A 75 -2.68 -10.97 -1.07
N VAL A 76 -2.11 -12.17 -0.95
CA VAL A 76 -2.42 -13.10 0.15
C VAL A 76 -2.01 -12.52 1.51
N LEU A 77 -0.82 -11.93 1.61
CA LEU A 77 -0.34 -11.33 2.87
C LEU A 77 -1.17 -10.11 3.27
N LEU A 78 -1.53 -9.28 2.30
CA LEU A 78 -2.37 -8.10 2.49
C LEU A 78 -3.76 -8.49 2.99
N SER A 79 -4.38 -9.51 2.39
CA SER A 79 -5.71 -10.00 2.79
C SER A 79 -5.73 -10.61 4.21
N LYS A 80 -4.56 -10.99 4.73
CA LYS A 80 -4.40 -11.53 6.09
C LYS A 80 -4.11 -10.46 7.15
N GLN A 81 -3.89 -9.21 6.75
CA GLN A 81 -3.69 -8.15 7.73
C GLN A 81 -5.03 -7.84 8.42
N PRO A 82 -5.04 -7.69 9.75
CA PRO A 82 -6.23 -7.19 10.44
C PRO A 82 -6.51 -5.73 10.00
N PRO A 83 -7.77 -5.27 10.07
CA PRO A 83 -8.07 -3.83 10.03
C PRO A 83 -7.25 -3.10 11.09
N HIS A 84 -6.75 -1.92 10.77
CA HIS A 84 -6.12 -1.08 11.78
C HIS A 84 -7.21 -0.41 12.64
N GLU A 85 -7.22 -0.68 13.94
CA GLU A 85 -8.01 0.12 14.89
C GLU A 85 -7.30 1.46 15.09
N LEU A 86 -7.77 2.50 14.39
CA LEU A 86 -7.33 3.86 14.68
C LEU A 86 -7.79 4.22 16.10
N PRO A 87 -6.91 4.71 16.99
CA PRO A 87 -7.37 5.26 18.25
C PRO A 87 -8.37 6.39 17.97
N GLU A 88 -9.51 6.37 18.65
CA GLU A 88 -10.53 7.42 18.52
C GLU A 88 -9.85 8.79 18.71
N PRO A 89 -10.14 9.77 17.83
CA PRO A 89 -9.59 11.11 18.01
C PRO A 89 -10.00 11.61 19.40
N ALA A 90 -9.01 11.95 20.22
CA ALA A 90 -9.23 12.43 21.58
C ALA A 90 -10.23 13.58 21.55
N VAL A 91 -11.42 13.36 22.13
CA VAL A 91 -12.43 14.40 22.30
C VAL A 91 -11.76 15.56 23.03
N PRO A 92 -11.72 16.78 22.47
CA PRO A 92 -11.15 17.91 23.18
C PRO A 92 -11.92 18.08 24.48
N LEU A 93 -11.24 17.94 25.62
CA LEU A 93 -11.79 18.30 26.92
C LEU A 93 -12.27 19.75 26.81
N ARG A 94 -13.59 19.95 26.80
CA ARG A 94 -14.17 21.30 26.84
C ARG A 94 -13.56 22.02 28.04
N ARG A 95 -12.82 23.11 27.79
CA ARG A 95 -12.44 24.05 28.84
C ARG A 95 -13.71 24.47 29.55
N THR A 96 -13.88 24.04 30.79
CA THR A 96 -14.83 24.65 31.71
C THR A 96 -14.22 25.97 32.13
N ASP A 97 -14.64 27.06 31.48
CA ASP A 97 -14.38 28.40 31.97
C ASP A 97 -15.15 28.59 33.28
N GLY A 98 -14.41 28.57 34.38
CA GLY A 98 -14.90 28.87 35.72
C GLY A 98 -14.98 30.38 35.92
N ARG A 99 -16.19 30.85 36.20
CA ARG A 99 -16.57 32.20 36.63
C ARG A 99 -16.14 32.49 38.06
#